data_AF-A0A2V6ME02-F1
#
_entry.id   AF-A0A2V6ME02-F1
#
_cell.length_a   1.000
_cell.length_b   1.000
_cell.length_c   1.000
_cell.angle_alpha   90.00
_cell.angle_beta   90.00
_cell.angle_gamma   90.00
#
_symmetry.space_group_name_H-M   'P 1'
#
loop_
_entity.id
_entity.type
_entity.pdbx_description
1 polymer ?
#
loop_
_entity_poly.entity_id
_entity_poly.type
_entity_poly.pdbx_seq_one_letter_code
_entity_poly.pdbx_strand_id
1 'polypeptide(L)'
;VGKSLGVAVDRVGRVVVQEDLTIPGHPEVQVIGDLANFTGKDGNPLPGVSPVAMQQGRHAARNILGMIEGRKPQRFWYFDKGSMATIGRNKAVADLHLLHLSGLPAWVAWLFVHILFLVGFRNRVVVLFQWAWAYLTFNKGARLITRNFQAETRPPA
;
A
#
# COMPACT_ATOMS: atom_id res chain seq x y z
N VAL A 1 18.87 -3.19 0.39
CA VAL A 1 18.49 -3.42 1.80
C VAL A 1 18.38 -4.90 2.13
N GLY A 2 17.53 -5.70 1.48
CA GLY A 2 17.44 -7.14 1.83
C GLY A 2 18.77 -7.90 1.74
N LYS A 3 19.57 -7.66 0.68
CA LYS A 3 20.90 -8.29 0.50
C LYS A 3 21.91 -7.99 1.61
N SER A 4 21.77 -6.88 2.34
CA SER A 4 22.71 -6.53 3.41
C SER A 4 22.39 -7.23 4.74
N LEU A 5 21.27 -7.96 4.83
CA LEU A 5 20.84 -8.66 6.05
C LEU A 5 21.47 -10.06 6.20
N GLY A 6 22.15 -10.58 5.15
CA GLY A 6 22.75 -11.93 5.20
C GLY A 6 21.74 -13.09 5.19
N VAL A 7 20.46 -12.80 4.96
CA VAL A 7 19.36 -13.78 4.95
C VAL A 7 18.99 -14.18 3.52
N ALA A 8 18.21 -15.26 3.38
CA ALA A 8 17.69 -15.69 2.09
C ALA A 8 16.83 -14.57 1.45
N VAL A 9 17.17 -14.18 0.23
CA VAL A 9 16.46 -13.16 -0.53
C VAL A 9 16.09 -13.66 -1.93
N ASP A 10 15.05 -13.10 -2.51
CA ASP A 10 14.67 -13.36 -3.90
C ASP A 10 15.56 -12.60 -4.90
N ARG A 11 15.30 -12.81 -6.21
CA ARG A 11 16.07 -12.17 -7.29
C ARG A 11 16.05 -10.64 -7.24
N VAL A 12 14.99 -10.05 -6.69
CA VAL A 12 14.77 -8.60 -6.62
C VAL A 12 15.27 -8.03 -5.28
N GLY A 13 15.68 -8.89 -4.34
CA GLY A 13 16.25 -8.52 -3.04
C GLY A 13 15.22 -8.41 -1.91
N ARG A 14 14.03 -9.02 -2.05
CA ARG A 14 13.04 -9.17 -0.97
C ARG A 14 13.39 -10.36 -0.08
N VAL A 15 13.19 -10.24 1.22
CA VAL A 15 13.52 -11.26 2.21
C VAL A 15 12.50 -12.40 2.15
N VAL A 16 12.97 -13.64 1.99
CA VAL A 16 12.10 -14.82 2.03
C VAL A 16 11.66 -15.05 3.47
N VAL A 17 10.35 -15.02 3.70
CA VAL A 17 9.75 -15.20 5.04
C VAL A 17 8.96 -16.49 5.14
N GLN A 18 8.83 -16.99 6.37
CA GLN A 18 8.00 -18.13 6.72
C GLN A 18 6.51 -17.79 6.74
N GLU A 19 5.67 -18.79 6.98
CA GLU A 19 4.20 -18.63 7.05
C GLU A 19 3.74 -17.68 8.16
N ASP A 20 4.56 -17.42 9.17
CA ASP A 20 4.31 -16.51 10.29
C ASP A 20 4.97 -15.13 10.12
N LEU A 21 5.53 -14.85 8.93
CA LEU A 21 6.29 -13.64 8.56
C LEU A 21 7.70 -13.54 9.18
N THR A 22 8.20 -14.61 9.81
CA THR A 22 9.56 -14.63 10.36
C THR A 22 10.62 -14.99 9.33
N ILE A 23 11.88 -14.67 9.62
CA ILE A 23 13.01 -15.09 8.81
C ILE A 23 13.41 -16.52 9.21
N PRO A 24 13.70 -17.43 8.25
CA PRO A 24 14.25 -18.75 8.56
C PRO A 24 15.52 -18.64 9.42
N GLY A 25 15.54 -19.33 10.56
CA GLY A 25 16.65 -19.29 11.53
C GLY A 25 16.61 -18.10 12.52
N HIS A 26 15.69 -17.15 12.33
CA HIS A 26 15.53 -15.96 13.18
C HIS A 26 14.04 -15.75 13.54
N PRO A 27 13.47 -16.59 14.42
CA PRO A 27 12.06 -16.48 14.83
C PRO A 27 11.73 -15.16 15.54
N GLU A 28 12.74 -14.47 16.07
CA GLU A 28 12.62 -13.16 16.72
C GLU A 28 12.45 -12.00 15.73
N VAL A 29 12.73 -12.20 14.44
CA VAL A 29 12.69 -11.15 13.41
C VAL A 29 11.55 -11.38 12.44
N GLN A 30 10.65 -10.41 12.31
CA GLN A 30 9.58 -10.41 11.32
C GLN A 30 9.80 -9.36 10.23
N VAL A 31 9.52 -9.73 8.98
CA VAL A 31 9.61 -8.83 7.82
C VAL A 31 8.25 -8.74 7.14
N ILE A 32 7.81 -7.51 6.85
CA ILE A 32 6.48 -7.21 6.30
C ILE A 32 6.56 -6.21 5.16
N GLY A 33 5.45 -6.06 4.42
CA GLY A 33 5.30 -5.11 3.34
C GLY A 33 6.16 -5.46 2.13
N ASP A 34 6.59 -4.44 1.39
CA ASP A 34 7.24 -4.61 0.09
C ASP A 34 8.63 -5.27 0.17
N LEU A 35 9.24 -5.30 1.37
CA LEU A 35 10.51 -6.00 1.60
C LEU A 35 10.32 -7.51 1.83
N ALA A 36 9.10 -7.96 2.17
CA ALA A 36 8.81 -9.35 2.42
C ALA A 36 8.45 -10.10 1.13
N ASN A 37 9.06 -11.25 0.92
CA ASN A 37 8.62 -12.25 -0.04
C ASN A 37 7.87 -13.35 0.71
N PHE A 38 6.56 -13.16 0.84
CA PHE A 38 5.63 -14.14 1.41
C PHE A 38 4.88 -14.85 0.30
N THR A 39 4.99 -16.17 0.24
CA THR A 39 4.25 -16.99 -0.72
C THR A 39 2.81 -17.19 -0.24
N GLY A 40 1.84 -16.70 -1.03
CA GLY A 40 0.42 -16.90 -0.78
C GLY A 40 -0.04 -18.33 -1.01
N LYS A 41 -1.33 -18.61 -0.81
CA LYS A 41 -1.92 -19.96 -1.01
C LYS A 41 -1.69 -20.51 -2.41
N ASP A 42 -1.64 -19.62 -3.39
CA ASP A 42 -1.58 -19.97 -4.82
C ASP A 42 -0.14 -20.23 -5.29
N GLY A 43 0.82 -20.36 -4.36
CA GLY A 43 2.23 -20.59 -4.67
C GLY A 43 2.98 -19.36 -5.18
N ASN A 44 2.29 -18.23 -5.35
CA ASN A 44 2.87 -16.98 -5.82
C ASN A 44 3.17 -16.00 -4.67
N PRO A 45 4.24 -15.20 -4.77
CA PRO A 45 4.48 -14.10 -3.84
C PRO A 45 3.32 -13.11 -3.80
N LEU A 46 2.97 -12.65 -2.61
CA LEU A 46 1.97 -11.59 -2.47
C LEU A 46 2.44 -10.31 -3.18
N PRO A 47 1.51 -9.54 -3.77
CA PRO A 47 1.84 -8.28 -4.43
C PRO A 47 2.29 -7.23 -3.40
N GLY A 48 3.24 -6.38 -3.81
CA GLY A 48 3.69 -5.22 -3.02
C GLY A 48 2.68 -4.09 -3.08
N VAL A 49 1.56 -4.26 -2.37
CA VAL A 49 0.44 -3.30 -2.33
C VAL A 49 0.08 -2.94 -0.89
N SER A 50 -0.41 -1.72 -0.70
CA SER A 50 -0.75 -1.20 0.62
C SER A 50 -1.69 -2.12 1.44
N PRO A 51 -2.74 -2.75 0.89
CA PRO A 51 -3.60 -3.65 1.66
C PRO A 51 -2.87 -4.87 2.24
N VAL A 52 -1.90 -5.43 1.50
CA VAL A 52 -1.06 -6.55 1.95
C VAL A 52 -0.19 -6.08 3.11
N ALA A 53 0.54 -4.97 2.94
CA ALA A 53 1.42 -4.42 3.96
C ALA A 53 0.67 -4.07 5.26
N MET A 54 -0.53 -3.48 5.16
CA MET A 54 -1.37 -3.16 6.32
C MET A 54 -1.83 -4.42 7.07
N GLN A 55 -2.24 -5.47 6.35
CA GLN A 55 -2.64 -6.73 6.97
C GLN A 55 -1.45 -7.43 7.62
N GLN A 56 -0.31 -7.49 6.94
CA GLN A 56 0.94 -8.05 7.48
C GLN A 56 1.39 -7.29 8.72
N GLY A 57 1.34 -5.95 8.72
CA GLY A 57 1.72 -5.15 9.89
C GLY A 57 0.82 -5.41 11.10
N ARG A 58 -0.50 -5.52 10.89
CA ARG A 58 -1.42 -5.84 11.99
C ARG A 58 -1.23 -7.27 12.51
N HIS A 59 -0.94 -8.22 11.63
CA HIS A 59 -0.63 -9.60 12.00
C HIS A 59 0.66 -9.69 12.78
N ALA A 60 1.73 -9.06 12.27
CA ALA A 60 3.03 -9.04 12.91
C ALA A 60 2.96 -8.45 14.32
N ALA A 61 2.24 -7.33 14.49
CA ALA A 61 2.02 -6.74 15.81
C ALA A 61 1.36 -7.72 16.79
N ARG A 62 0.33 -8.46 16.36
CA ARG A 62 -0.31 -9.48 17.22
C ARG A 62 0.63 -10.64 17.55
N ASN A 63 1.40 -11.11 16.57
CA ASN A 63 2.39 -12.16 16.79
C ASN A 63 3.47 -11.71 17.76
N ILE A 64 4.01 -10.50 17.62
CA ILE A 64 5.01 -9.93 18.53
C ILE A 64 4.47 -9.88 19.97
N LEU A 65 3.25 -9.36 20.16
CA LEU A 65 2.61 -9.33 21.47
C LEU A 65 2.44 -10.75 22.05
N GLY A 66 2.01 -11.71 21.23
CA GLY A 66 1.88 -13.11 21.65
C GLY A 66 3.22 -13.76 22.01
N MET A 67 4.29 -13.47 21.26
CA MET A 67 5.63 -13.99 21.54
C MET A 67 6.20 -13.45 22.84
N ILE A 68 5.94 -12.17 23.16
CA ILE A 68 6.31 -11.58 24.44
C ILE A 68 5.62 -12.32 25.60
N GLU A 69 4.40 -12.83 25.39
CA GLU A 69 3.67 -13.68 26.33
C GLU A 69 4.07 -15.18 26.28
N GLY A 70 5.07 -15.56 25.48
CA GLY A 70 5.52 -16.94 25.34
C GLY A 70 4.62 -17.82 24.44
N ARG A 71 3.69 -17.22 23.68
CA ARG A 71 2.84 -17.95 22.73
C ARG A 71 3.58 -18.18 21.41
N LYS A 72 3.22 -19.26 20.71
CA LYS A 72 3.75 -19.56 19.37
C LYS A 72 3.18 -18.58 18.32
N PRO A 73 4.02 -18.08 17.38
CA PRO A 73 3.57 -17.25 16.26
C PRO A 73 2.46 -17.93 15.45
N GLN A 74 1.49 -17.14 15.02
CA GLN A 74 0.40 -17.63 14.17
C GLN A 74 0.73 -17.42 12.69
N ARG A 75 0.20 -18.31 11.85
CA ARG A 75 0.27 -18.20 10.39
C ARG A 75 -0.47 -16.96 9.89
N PHE A 76 0.14 -16.25 8.96
CA PHE A 76 -0.46 -15.14 8.24
C PHE A 76 -1.37 -15.65 7.12
N TRP A 77 -2.54 -15.01 7.01
CA TRP A 77 -3.49 -15.22 5.93
C TRP A 77 -3.87 -13.89 5.31
N TYR A 78 -3.57 -13.72 4.03
CA TYR A 78 -4.01 -12.55 3.28
C TYR A 78 -5.46 -12.71 2.84
N PHE A 79 -6.28 -11.68 3.11
CA PHE A 79 -7.63 -11.58 2.58
C PHE A 79 -7.69 -10.46 1.55
N ASP A 80 -7.88 -10.83 0.28
CA ASP A 80 -8.06 -9.87 -0.80
C ASP A 80 -9.46 -9.25 -0.73
N LYS A 81 -9.51 -7.93 -0.53
CA LYS A 81 -10.76 -7.16 -0.49
C LYS A 81 -11.20 -6.69 -1.87
N GLY A 82 -10.40 -6.94 -2.90
CA GLY A 82 -10.58 -6.37 -4.22
C GLY A 82 -9.72 -5.14 -4.46
N SER A 83 -9.82 -4.61 -5.67
CA SER A 83 -9.02 -3.49 -6.16
C SER A 83 -9.90 -2.39 -6.74
N MET A 84 -9.44 -1.14 -6.61
CA MET A 84 -10.12 0.02 -7.19
C MET A 84 -9.11 0.94 -7.85
N ALA A 85 -9.43 1.40 -9.05
CA ALA A 85 -8.59 2.30 -9.82
C ALA A 85 -9.44 3.43 -10.44
N THR A 86 -8.97 4.67 -10.30
CA THR A 86 -9.55 5.83 -10.98
C THR A 86 -8.94 5.96 -12.37
N ILE A 87 -9.76 6.05 -13.41
CA ILE A 87 -9.31 6.14 -14.82
C ILE A 87 -9.48 7.57 -15.35
N GLY A 88 -10.28 8.41 -14.68
CA GLY A 88 -10.43 9.82 -15.05
C GLY A 88 -11.41 10.56 -14.16
N ARG A 89 -11.78 11.77 -14.59
CA ARG A 89 -12.78 12.59 -13.89
C ARG A 89 -14.12 11.84 -13.91
N ASN A 90 -14.70 11.58 -12.74
CA ASN A 90 -15.97 10.87 -12.59
C ASN A 90 -15.98 9.43 -13.14
N LYS A 91 -14.81 8.83 -13.36
CA LYS A 91 -14.68 7.46 -13.88
C LYS A 91 -13.70 6.68 -13.04
N ALA A 92 -14.20 5.65 -12.38
CA ALA A 92 -13.37 4.63 -11.73
C ALA A 92 -13.87 3.24 -12.11
N VAL A 93 -13.05 2.24 -11.79
CA VAL A 93 -13.41 0.83 -11.85
C VAL A 93 -13.11 0.25 -10.47
N ALA A 94 -14.08 -0.47 -9.93
CA ALA A 94 -13.96 -1.19 -8.69
C ALA A 94 -14.27 -2.67 -8.95
N ASP A 95 -13.30 -3.52 -8.64
CA ASP A 95 -13.43 -4.97 -8.69
C ASP A 95 -13.37 -5.48 -7.24
N LEU A 96 -14.51 -5.91 -6.74
CA LEU A 96 -14.70 -6.41 -5.37
C LEU A 96 -15.02 -7.91 -5.37
N HIS A 97 -14.41 -8.69 -6.28
CA HIS A 97 -14.58 -10.15 -6.45
C HIS A 97 -16.01 -10.56 -6.85
N LEU A 98 -17.00 -10.25 -6.01
CA LEU A 98 -18.43 -10.48 -6.20
C LEU A 98 -19.12 -9.32 -6.95
N LEU A 99 -18.54 -8.12 -6.93
CA LEU A 99 -19.17 -6.92 -7.50
C LEU A 99 -18.18 -6.15 -8.37
N HIS A 100 -18.57 -5.93 -9.62
CA HIS A 100 -17.82 -5.10 -10.56
C HIS A 100 -18.59 -3.81 -10.81
N LEU A 101 -18.06 -2.68 -10.34
CA LEU A 101 -18.64 -1.37 -10.58
C LEU A 101 -17.77 -0.61 -11.57
N SER A 102 -18.38 0.12 -12.49
CA SER A 102 -17.68 0.99 -13.43
C SER A 102 -18.35 2.36 -13.54
N GLY A 103 -17.57 3.36 -13.95
CA GLY A 103 -18.06 4.71 -14.21
C GLY A 103 -18.28 5.54 -12.93
N LEU A 104 -19.40 6.26 -12.88
CA LEU A 104 -19.79 7.15 -11.79
C LEU A 104 -19.98 6.44 -10.43
N PRO A 105 -20.73 5.33 -10.31
CA PRO A 105 -20.93 4.67 -9.01
C PRO A 105 -19.62 4.12 -8.43
N ALA A 106 -18.73 3.60 -9.28
CA ALA A 106 -17.39 3.21 -8.85
C ALA A 106 -16.55 4.40 -8.38
N TRP A 107 -16.70 5.57 -9.01
CA TRP A 107 -15.99 6.78 -8.61
C TRP A 107 -16.46 7.30 -7.25
N VAL A 108 -17.76 7.26 -6.98
CA VAL A 108 -18.33 7.61 -5.66
C VAL A 108 -17.86 6.61 -4.59
N ALA A 109 -17.90 5.30 -4.89
CA ALA A 109 -17.42 4.28 -3.98
C ALA A 109 -15.93 4.44 -3.65
N TRP A 110 -15.11 4.72 -4.68
CA TRP A 110 -13.68 5.01 -4.50
C TRP A 110 -13.47 6.23 -3.59
N LEU A 111 -14.20 7.32 -3.81
CA LEU A 111 -14.11 8.53 -2.99
C LEU A 111 -14.45 8.22 -1.53
N PHE A 112 -15.55 7.49 -1.31
CA PHE A 112 -16.00 7.08 0.02
C PHE A 112 -14.93 6.25 0.76
N VAL A 113 -14.37 5.23 0.10
CA VAL A 113 -13.33 4.38 0.69
C VAL A 113 -12.05 5.19 0.96
N HIS A 114 -11.64 6.04 0.04
CA HIS A 114 -10.45 6.89 0.20
C HIS A 114 -10.55 7.77 1.46
N ILE A 115 -11.72 8.36 1.71
CA ILE A 115 -11.97 9.19 2.90
C ILE A 115 -11.93 8.35 4.19
N LEU A 116 -12.50 7.14 4.17
CA LEU A 116 -12.47 6.26 5.35
C LEU A 116 -11.04 5.88 5.76
N PHE A 117 -10.15 5.68 4.79
CA PHE A 117 -8.75 5.34 5.01
C PHE A 117 -7.85 6.54 5.36
N LEU A 118 -8.30 7.79 5.20
CA LEU A 118 -7.52 8.96 5.66
C LEU A 118 -7.35 8.93 7.19
N VAL A 119 -6.13 8.94 7.71
CA VAL A 119 -5.89 8.91 9.16
C VAL A 119 -6.31 10.24 9.81
N GLY A 120 -7.27 10.20 10.76
CA GLY A 120 -7.66 11.34 11.60
C GLY A 120 -9.06 11.94 11.32
N PHE A 121 -10.05 11.64 12.17
CA PHE A 121 -11.46 12.09 12.01
C PHE A 121 -11.63 13.61 11.89
N ARG A 122 -10.86 14.39 12.66
CA ARG A 122 -10.97 15.85 12.72
C ARG A 122 -10.51 16.55 11.43
N ASN A 123 -9.59 15.92 10.68
CA ASN A 123 -9.05 16.48 9.43
C ASN A 123 -9.82 15.99 8.18
N ARG A 124 -10.53 14.85 8.26
CA ARG A 124 -11.30 14.29 7.13
C ARG A 124 -12.38 15.24 6.62
N VAL A 125 -13.12 15.88 7.53
CA VAL A 125 -14.21 16.80 7.17
C VAL A 125 -13.64 18.05 6.51
N VAL A 126 -12.54 18.62 7.03
CA VAL A 126 -11.87 19.77 6.41
C VAL A 126 -11.34 19.43 5.01
N VAL A 127 -10.71 18.26 4.83
CA VAL A 127 -10.24 17.81 3.51
C VAL A 127 -11.40 17.59 2.54
N LEU A 128 -12.50 17.02 3.02
CA LEU A 128 -13.74 16.88 2.26
C LEU A 128 -14.29 18.23 1.80
N PHE A 129 -14.39 19.20 2.72
CA PHE A 129 -14.84 20.55 2.40
C PHE A 129 -13.88 21.27 1.46
N GLN A 130 -12.56 21.10 1.61
CA GLN A 130 -11.58 21.67 0.69
C GLN A 130 -11.65 21.03 -0.70
N TRP A 131 -11.86 19.72 -0.79
CA TRP A 131 -12.05 19.04 -2.07
C TRP A 131 -13.38 19.42 -2.73
N ALA A 132 -14.47 19.48 -1.96
CA ALA A 132 -15.77 19.94 -2.44
C ALA A 132 -15.71 21.39 -2.91
N TRP A 133 -15.06 22.27 -2.13
CA TRP A 133 -14.82 23.67 -2.48
C TRP A 133 -13.93 23.79 -3.71
N ALA A 134 -12.83 23.05 -3.82
CA ALA A 134 -11.96 23.05 -5.00
C ALA A 134 -12.65 22.48 -6.26
N TYR A 135 -13.54 21.49 -6.08
CA TYR A 135 -14.36 20.94 -7.16
C TYR A 135 -15.42 21.94 -7.63
N LEU A 136 -16.04 22.68 -6.72
CA LEU A 136 -17.05 23.71 -6.99
C LEU A 136 -16.46 25.02 -7.52
N THR A 137 -15.38 25.51 -6.91
CA THR A 137 -14.77 26.81 -7.24
C THR A 137 -13.80 26.76 -8.41
N PHE A 138 -13.63 25.61 -9.08
CA PHE A 138 -12.81 25.48 -10.30
C PHE A 138 -11.34 25.93 -10.17
N ASN A 139 -10.88 26.24 -8.96
CA ASN A 139 -9.53 26.72 -8.70
C ASN A 139 -8.56 25.54 -8.60
N LYS A 140 -8.37 24.83 -9.71
CA LYS A 140 -7.05 24.26 -9.97
C LYS A 140 -6.15 25.46 -10.24
N GLY A 141 -5.49 25.96 -9.19
CA GLY A 141 -4.25 26.70 -9.39
C GLY A 141 -3.39 25.79 -10.27
N ALA A 142 -3.29 26.13 -11.55
CA ALA A 142 -2.55 25.35 -12.51
C ALA A 142 -1.12 25.32 -11.99
N ARG A 143 -0.72 24.20 -11.37
CA ARG A 143 0.66 23.99 -10.99
C ARG A 143 1.40 23.68 -12.30
N LEU A 144 1.65 24.74 -13.05
CA LEU A 144 2.56 24.76 -14.17
C LEU A 144 3.93 24.42 -13.60
N ILE A 145 4.36 23.19 -13.81
CA ILE A 145 5.77 22.83 -13.67
C ILE A 145 6.43 23.36 -14.94
N THR A 146 6.68 24.67 -15.00
CA THR A 146 7.61 25.24 -15.98
C THR A 146 8.99 24.74 -15.59
N ARG A 147 9.42 23.66 -16.25
CA ARG A 147 10.79 23.20 -16.22
C ARG A 147 11.61 24.31 -16.87
N ASN A 148 12.17 25.22 -16.06
CA ASN A 148 13.24 26.08 -16.53
C ASN A 148 14.41 25.14 -16.83
N PHE A 149 14.49 24.68 -18.08
CA PHE A 149 15.75 24.23 -18.64
C PHE A 149 16.66 25.45 -18.67
N GLN A 150 17.33 25.73 -17.55
CA GLN A 150 18.64 26.34 -17.67
C GLN A 150 19.49 25.28 -18.35
N ALA A 151 19.68 25.46 -19.66
CA ALA A 151 20.73 24.76 -20.37
C ALA A 151 22.02 25.08 -19.62
N GLU A 152 22.51 24.12 -18.86
CA GLU A 152 23.83 24.17 -18.28
C GLU A 152 24.79 24.16 -19.46
N THR A 153 25.20 25.35 -19.90
CA THR A 153 26.31 25.55 -20.82
C THR A 153 27.54 24.98 -20.14
N ARG A 154 27.85 23.72 -20.44
CA ARG A 154 29.16 23.14 -20.17
C ARG A 154 30.20 24.00 -20.89
N PRO A 155 31.18 24.57 -20.19
CA PRO A 155 32.31 25.21 -20.86
C PRO A 155 33.09 24.14 -21.64
N PRO A 156 33.64 24.48 -22.83
CA PRO A 156 34.42 23.54 -23.61
C PRO A 156 35.76 23.22 -22.93
N ALA A 157 36.00 21.91 -22.79
CA ALA A 157 37.23 21.17 -22.47
C ALA A 157 38.01 21.56 -21.20
#